data_AF-A0A946G4M0-F1
#
_entry.id   AF-A0A946G4M0-F1
#
_cell.length_a   1.000
_cell.length_b   1.000
_cell.length_c   1.000
_cell.angle_alpha   90.00
_cell.angle_beta   90.00
_cell.angle_gamma   90.00
#
_symmetry.space_group_name_H-M   'P 1'
#
loop_
_entity.id
_entity.type
_entity.pdbx_description
1 polymer ?
#
loop_
_entity_poly.entity_id
_entity_poly.type
_entity_poly.pdbx_seq_one_letter_code
_entity_poly.pdbx_strand_id
1 'polypeptide(L)' 'MGKKLRIEDMHNIAAERNGKCLSTDYINNSIKIKWECAEGHTWEAIPDSVKRGSWCPICSGNIPLTIEE' A
#
# COMPACT_ATOMS: atom_id res chain seq x y z
N MET A 1 -16.23 -15.58 -16.60
CA MET A 1 -15.87 -15.33 -15.19
C MET A 1 -15.07 -14.04 -15.09
N GLY A 2 -15.72 -12.91 -14.79
CA GLY A 2 -15.02 -11.64 -14.58
C GLY A 2 -14.30 -11.66 -13.24
N LYS A 3 -12.96 -11.58 -13.25
CA LYS A 3 -12.17 -11.42 -12.03
C LYS A 3 -12.55 -10.08 -11.41
N LYS A 4 -13.42 -10.10 -10.40
CA LYS A 4 -13.59 -8.96 -9.49
C LYS A 4 -12.23 -8.80 -8.81
N LEU A 5 -11.45 -7.79 -9.21
CA LEU A 5 -10.29 -7.35 -8.43
C LEU A 5 -10.84 -6.98 -7.06
N ARG A 6 -10.50 -7.76 -6.04
CA ARG A 6 -11.00 -7.52 -4.67
C ARG A 6 -9.87 -6.94 -3.85
N ILE A 7 -10.24 -6.27 -2.76
CA ILE A 7 -9.28 -5.79 -1.76
C ILE A 7 -8.36 -6.91 -1.25
N GLU A 8 -8.82 -8.16 -1.33
CA GLU A 8 -8.06 -9.38 -1.06
C GLU A 8 -6.75 -9.46 -1.85
N ASP A 9 -6.75 -9.12 -3.15
CA ASP A 9 -5.53 -9.09 -3.96
C ASP A 9 -4.55 -8.03 -3.44
N MET A 10 -5.07 -6.90 -2.95
CA MET A 10 -4.24 -5.83 -2.39
C MET A 10 -3.63 -6.25 -1.05
N HIS A 11 -4.40 -6.93 -0.21
CA HIS A 11 -3.91 -7.50 1.05
C HIS A 11 -2.82 -8.52 0.81
N ASN A 12 -2.95 -9.37 -0.22
CA ASN A 12 -1.93 -10.36 -0.55
C ASN A 12 -0.62 -9.69 -0.99
N ILE A 13 -0.68 -8.73 -1.92
CA ILE A 13 0.50 -7.95 -2.34
C ILE A 13 1.15 -7.25 -1.14
N ALA A 14 0.33 -6.74 -0.22
CA ALA A 14 0.85 -6.11 0.98
C ALA A 14 1.59 -7.13 1.85
N ALA A 15 0.99 -8.29 2.09
CA ALA A 15 1.54 -9.36 2.90
C ALA A 15 2.83 -9.95 2.30
N GLU A 16 2.92 -10.12 0.98
CA GLU A 16 4.13 -10.57 0.29
C GLU A 16 5.33 -9.64 0.53
N ARG A 17 5.06 -8.36 0.79
CA ARG A 17 6.07 -7.34 1.10
C ARG A 17 6.15 -7.01 2.58
N ASN A 18 5.60 -7.90 3.41
CA ASN A 18 5.57 -7.79 4.86
C ASN A 18 4.91 -6.49 5.37
N GLY A 19 4.00 -5.94 4.57
CA GLY A 19 3.16 -4.79 4.92
C GLY A 19 1.69 -5.15 5.02
N LYS A 20 0.87 -4.13 5.24
CA LYS A 20 -0.58 -4.25 5.32
C LYS A 20 -1.25 -3.17 4.50
N CYS A 21 -2.41 -3.50 3.96
CA CYS A 21 -3.31 -2.50 3.41
C CYS A 21 -4.23 -2.05 4.55
N LEU A 22 -4.19 -0.76 4.89
CA LEU A 22 -5.02 -0.16 5.93
C LEU A 22 -6.35 0.37 5.38
N SER A 23 -6.46 0.55 4.06
CA SER A 23 -7.74 0.88 3.45
C SER A 23 -8.68 -0.33 3.55
N THR A 24 -9.85 -0.11 4.14
CA THR A 24 -10.98 -1.05 4.20
C THR A 24 -11.98 -0.83 3.08
N ASP A 25 -11.96 0.34 2.44
CA ASP A 25 -12.87 0.73 1.36
C ASP A 25 -12.20 0.59 0.00
N TYR A 26 -12.42 -0.53 -0.67
CA TYR A 26 -11.94 -0.77 -2.03
C TYR A 26 -13.02 -0.33 -3.03
N ILE A 27 -13.04 0.97 -3.30
CA ILE A 27 -14.01 1.55 -4.24
C ILE A 27 -13.53 1.37 -5.70
N ASN A 28 -12.23 1.52 -6.00
CA ASN A 28 -11.66 1.38 -7.35
C ASN A 28 -10.13 1.24 -7.38
N ASN A 29 -9.57 0.53 -8.38
CA ASN A 29 -8.12 0.35 -8.59
C ASN A 29 -7.34 1.65 -8.90
N SER A 30 -8.04 2.76 -9.16
CA SER A 30 -7.45 4.07 -9.43
C SER A 30 -7.41 4.98 -8.20
N ILE A 31 -7.94 4.56 -7.05
CA ILE A 31 -7.88 5.35 -5.82
C ILE A 31 -6.57 5.06 -5.08
N LYS A 32 -5.99 6.09 -4.48
CA LYS A 32 -4.88 5.91 -3.54
C LYS A 32 -5.43 5.21 -2.31
N ILE A 33 -4.81 4.10 -1.93
CA ILE A 33 -5.13 3.38 -0.71
C ILE A 33 -3.99 3.53 0.28
N LYS A 34 -4.31 3.41 1.58
CA LYS A 34 -3.31 3.47 2.64
C LYS A 34 -2.61 2.12 2.76
N TRP A 35 -1.28 2.16 2.69
CA TRP A 35 -0.39 1.04 2.91
C TRP A 35 0.40 1.27 4.20
N GLU A 36 0.75 0.17 4.84
CA GLU A 36 1.63 0.07 6.00
C GLU A 36 2.79 -0.85 5.62
N CYS A 37 4.05 -0.48 5.86
CA CYS A 37 5.18 -1.39 5.68
C CYS A 37 5.49 -2.14 6.97
N ALA A 38 6.42 -3.09 6.91
CA ALA A 38 6.90 -3.85 8.06
C ALA A 38 7.41 -2.96 9.22
N GLU A 39 7.94 -1.78 8.91
CA GLU A 39 8.45 -0.83 9.91
C GLU A 39 7.34 0.01 10.56
N GLY A 40 6.08 -0.13 10.13
CA GLY A 40 4.96 0.68 10.63
C GLY A 40 4.78 2.01 9.89
N HIS A 41 5.51 2.23 8.80
CA HIS A 41 5.34 3.41 7.98
C HIS A 41 4.01 3.36 7.24
N THR A 42 3.18 4.40 7.36
CA THR A 42 1.91 4.50 6.65
C THR A 42 1.97 5.54 5.53
N TRP A 43 1.54 5.19 4.32
CA TRP A 43 1.51 6.11 3.18
C TRP A 43 0.39 5.81 2.20
N GLU A 44 0.02 6.79 1.39
CA GLU A 44 -1.04 6.67 0.39
C GLU A 44 -0.46 6.44 -1.00
N ALA A 45 -0.75 5.29 -1.60
CA ALA A 45 -0.30 4.95 -2.94
C ALA A 45 -1.33 4.12 -3.71
N ILE A 46 -1.34 4.26 -5.03
CA ILE A 46 -2.12 3.37 -5.89
C ILE A 46 -1.41 2.01 -6.02
N PRO A 47 -2.15 0.90 -6.07
CA PRO A 47 -1.57 -0.43 -6.20
C PRO A 47 -0.74 -0.63 -7.47
N ASP A 48 -1.05 0.09 -8.55
CA ASP A 48 -0.26 0.06 -9.78
C ASP A 48 1.17 0.56 -9.56
N SER A 49 1.34 1.70 -8.86
CA SER A 49 2.64 2.27 -8.50
C SER A 49 3.43 1.31 -7.59
N VAL A 50 2.72 0.72 -6.63
CA VAL A 50 3.27 -0.29 -5.74
C VAL A 50 3.77 -1.50 -6.52
N LYS A 51 2.98 -2.02 -7.47
CA LYS A 51 3.39 -3.12 -8.36
C LYS A 51 4.59 -2.75 -9.24
N ARG A 52 4.67 -1.50 -9.72
CA ARG A 52 5.78 -1.01 -10.56
C ARG A 52 7.12 -0.88 -9.83
N GLY A 53 7.13 -0.94 -8.49
CA GLY A 53 8.36 -0.96 -7.69
C GLY A 53 8.42 0.12 -6.60
N SER A 54 7.49 1.06 -6.59
CA SER A 54 7.39 2.09 -5.56
C SER A 54 6.56 1.57 -4.38
N TRP A 55 7.18 0.75 -3.54
CA TRP A 55 6.57 0.25 -2.31
C TRP A 55 6.49 1.35 -1.26
N CYS A 56 7.53 1.53 -0.43
CA CYS A 56 7.51 2.49 0.67
C CYS A 56 8.46 3.67 0.36
N PRO A 57 7.95 4.89 0.18
CA PRO A 57 8.82 6.06 -0.03
C PRO A 57 9.62 6.41 1.22
N ILE A 58 9.14 6.01 2.41
CA ILE A 58 9.81 6.25 3.70
C ILE A 58 11.05 5.36 3.82
N CYS A 59 10.90 4.05 3.60
CA CYS A 59 12.03 3.11 3.54
C CYS A 59 13.02 3.46 2.42
N SER A 60 12.51 4.02 1.31
CA SER A 60 13.34 4.46 0.19
C SER A 60 14.02 5.82 0.42
N GLY A 61 13.81 6.48 1.57
CA GLY A 61 14.43 7.76 1.93
C GLY A 61 13.90 8.97 1.17
N ASN A 62 12.71 8.89 0.57
CA ASN A 62 12.11 9.99 -0.22
C ASN A 62 11.25 10.96 0.61
N ILE A 63 10.88 10.62 1.84
CA ILE A 63 10.15 11.54 2.73
C ILE A 63 10.74 11.56 4.15
N PRO A 64 10.87 12.74 4.77
CA PRO A 64 11.28 12.84 6.16
C PRO A 64 10.21 12.20 7.03
N LEU A 65 10.62 11.21 7.82
CA LEU A 65 9.82 10.62 8.89
C LEU A 65 9.33 11.73 9.81
N THR A 66 8.05 12.09 9.72
CA THR A 66 7.38 12.77 10.83
C THR A 66 7.16 11.72 11.91
N ILE A 67 8.20 11.55 12.74
CA ILE A 67 8.09 10.91 14.05
C ILE A 67 7.17 11.84 14.84
N GLU A 68 5.88 11.52 14.91
CA GLU A 68 5.05 12.07 15.99
C GLU A 68 5.36 11.21 17.22
N GLU A 69 6.10 11.82 18.14
CA GLU A 69 6.55 11.29 19.44
C GLU A 69 5.40 11.25 20.46
#